data_AF-A0AAW8RGY8-F1
#
_entry.id   AF-A0AAW8RGY8-F1
#
_cell.length_a   1.000
_cell.length_b   1.000
_cell.length_c   1.000
_cell.angle_alpha   90.00
_cell.angle_beta   90.00
_cell.angle_gamma   90.00
#
_symmetry.space_group_name_H-M   'P 1'
#
loop_
_entity.id
_entity.type
_entity.pdbx_description
1 polymer ?
#
loop_
_entity_poly.entity_id
_entity_poly.type
_entity_poly.pdbx_seq_one_letter_code
_entity_poly.pdbx_strand_id
1 'polypeptide(L)'
;MNKQELIDELAKYVKRYENVMDEHGQGRYGAYEVSLKLVKRLNESKITDEQAWNKVAEAYPESAQSLRNTLDNAVFGKTGEPQKHVMPKFVAEWIEYAKKKGDSLAISFKPWNLYGVEYSKADRWIGDNQETFARAWLDGYEVEKEPLYYVPLPYEVWDEEAAELKTEYLYLHYEITSDETRIFPTKEPRKGFVAKLDELTIKSADENYWPFAVPVEEVVEG
;
A
#
# COMPACT_ATOMS: atom_id res chain seq x y z
N MET A 1 25.65 -7.03 39.42
CA MET A 1 26.95 -6.40 39.61
C MET A 1 26.97 -5.15 38.74
N ASN A 2 27.03 -3.97 39.35
CA ASN A 2 27.10 -2.71 38.63
C ASN A 2 28.55 -2.44 38.13
N LYS A 3 28.74 -1.37 37.34
CA LYS A 3 30.04 -1.03 36.75
C LYS A 3 31.14 -0.85 37.81
N GLN A 4 30.84 -0.25 38.96
CA GLN A 4 31.83 0.01 40.00
C GLN A 4 32.21 -1.27 40.76
N GLU A 5 31.23 -2.11 41.09
CA GLU A 5 31.48 -3.42 41.70
C GLU A 5 32.33 -4.33 40.81
N LEU A 6 32.14 -4.28 39.49
CA LEU A 6 33.01 -4.99 38.55
C LEU A 6 34.44 -4.46 38.61
N ILE A 7 34.62 -3.14 38.55
CA ILE A 7 35.95 -2.51 38.59
C ILE A 7 36.69 -2.94 39.86
N ASP A 8 36.01 -2.89 41.01
CA ASP A 8 36.58 -3.25 42.30
C ASP A 8 36.94 -4.74 42.36
N GLU A 9 36.09 -5.62 41.78
CA GLU A 9 36.35 -7.05 41.74
C GLU A 9 37.50 -7.41 40.78
N LEU A 10 37.55 -6.79 39.61
CA LEU A 10 38.66 -6.93 38.66
C LEU A 10 39.98 -6.46 39.28
N ALA A 11 39.98 -5.35 40.02
CA ALA A 11 41.16 -4.85 40.71
C ALA A 11 41.72 -5.86 41.73
N LYS A 12 40.85 -6.57 42.47
CA LYS A 12 41.28 -7.66 43.38
C LYS A 12 41.95 -8.81 42.63
N TYR A 13 41.37 -9.22 41.49
CA TYR A 13 41.92 -10.31 40.68
C TYR A 13 43.24 -9.94 40.01
N VAL A 14 43.34 -8.76 39.42
CA VAL A 14 44.58 -8.24 38.83
C VAL A 14 45.70 -8.24 39.88
N LYS A 15 45.44 -7.73 41.09
CA LYS A 15 46.41 -7.73 42.20
C LYS A 15 46.81 -9.14 42.64
N ARG A 16 45.90 -10.12 42.58
CA ARG A 16 46.17 -11.52 42.98
C ARG A 16 47.12 -12.23 42.02
N TYR A 17 47.13 -11.84 40.75
CA TYR A 17 47.93 -12.46 39.70
C TYR A 17 49.11 -11.62 39.21
N GLU A 18 49.26 -10.40 39.72
CA GLU A 18 50.33 -9.46 39.37
C GLU A 18 51.74 -10.03 39.61
N ASN A 19 51.87 -10.97 40.55
CA ASN A 19 53.15 -11.59 40.96
C ASN A 19 53.19 -13.12 40.80
N VAL A 20 52.24 -13.74 40.09
CA VAL A 20 52.22 -15.20 39.88
C VAL A 20 52.90 -15.52 38.55
N MET A 21 54.04 -16.21 38.62
CA MET A 21 54.71 -16.81 37.45
C MET A 21 54.62 -18.33 37.57
N ASP A 22 53.89 -18.97 36.67
CA ASP A 22 53.97 -20.42 36.46
C ASP A 22 54.89 -20.73 35.27
N GLU A 23 55.08 -22.02 35.01
CA GLU A 23 55.97 -22.61 34.01
C GLU A 23 55.66 -22.17 32.56
N HIS A 24 54.54 -21.45 32.36
CA HIS A 24 54.05 -20.98 31.06
C HIS A 24 53.98 -19.45 30.96
N GLY A 25 54.51 -18.75 31.96
CA GLY A 25 55.20 -17.49 31.72
C GLY A 25 54.44 -16.20 32.03
N GLN A 26 53.12 -16.15 32.24
CA GLN A 26 52.48 -14.94 32.79
C GLN A 26 51.14 -15.24 33.51
N GLY A 27 51.08 -14.99 34.83
CA GLY A 27 49.83 -14.96 35.62
C GLY A 27 48.77 -13.98 35.10
N ARG A 28 49.13 -13.10 34.16
CA ARG A 28 48.23 -12.17 33.45
C ARG A 28 47.17 -12.88 32.60
N TYR A 29 47.44 -14.07 32.06
CA TYR A 29 46.48 -14.79 31.22
C TYR A 29 45.26 -15.31 32.02
N GLY A 30 45.50 -15.84 33.22
CA GLY A 30 44.42 -16.27 34.13
C GLY A 30 43.53 -15.11 34.58
N ALA A 31 44.13 -13.95 34.86
CA ALA A 31 43.38 -12.73 35.17
C ALA A 31 42.52 -12.27 33.99
N TYR A 32 43.03 -12.39 32.75
CA TYR A 32 42.32 -12.01 31.53
C TYR A 32 41.08 -12.89 31.27
N GLU A 33 41.19 -14.22 31.40
CA GLU A 33 40.04 -15.12 31.20
C GLU A 33 38.91 -14.89 32.22
N VAL A 34 39.26 -14.64 33.48
CA VAL A 34 38.28 -14.32 34.53
C VAL A 34 37.63 -12.96 34.25
N SER A 35 38.43 -11.98 33.81
CA SER A 35 37.92 -10.66 33.41
C SER A 35 36.89 -10.76 32.28
N LEU A 36 37.19 -11.55 31.23
CA LEU A 36 36.25 -11.78 30.12
C LEU A 36 34.95 -12.45 30.57
N LYS A 37 34.99 -13.40 31.51
CA LYS A 37 33.78 -14.05 32.05
C LYS A 37 32.93 -13.09 32.88
N LEU A 38 33.56 -12.17 33.62
CA LEU A 38 32.85 -11.16 34.42
C LEU A 38 32.23 -10.08 33.53
N VAL A 39 32.93 -9.63 32.49
CA VAL A 39 32.41 -8.69 31.48
C VAL A 39 31.21 -9.29 30.73
N LYS A 40 31.26 -10.57 30.34
CA LYS A 40 30.11 -11.25 29.70
C LYS A 40 28.89 -11.41 30.61
N ARG A 41 29.08 -11.35 31.94
CA ARG A 41 28.01 -11.41 32.94
C ARG A 41 27.50 -10.02 33.34
N LEU A 42 28.09 -8.94 32.82
CA LEU A 42 27.49 -7.63 32.96
C LEU A 42 26.21 -7.61 32.13
N ASN A 43 25.09 -7.67 32.83
CA ASN A 43 23.84 -7.22 32.27
C ASN A 43 23.90 -5.69 32.32
N GLU A 44 24.51 -5.05 31.32
CA GLU A 44 24.28 -3.63 31.10
C GLU A 44 22.77 -3.49 30.87
N SER A 45 22.09 -2.72 31.72
CA SER A 45 20.70 -2.38 31.47
C SER A 45 20.64 -1.78 30.07
N LYS A 46 20.08 -2.53 29.12
CA LYS A 46 19.79 -2.00 27.79
C LYS A 46 18.94 -0.76 28.03
N ILE A 47 19.47 0.41 27.67
CA ILE A 47 18.74 1.66 27.72
C ILE A 47 17.47 1.41 26.92
N THR A 48 16.30 1.61 27.53
CA THR A 48 15.05 1.48 26.80
C THR A 48 14.94 2.60 25.78
N ASP A 49 14.20 2.40 24.69
CA ASP A 49 13.97 3.46 23.70
C ASP A 49 13.48 4.75 24.36
N GLU A 50 12.62 4.63 25.38
CA GLU A 50 12.12 5.75 26.18
C GLU A 50 13.23 6.47 26.95
N GLN A 51 14.14 5.74 27.60
CA GLN A 51 15.27 6.33 28.31
C GLN A 51 16.23 7.04 27.35
N ALA A 52 16.45 6.49 26.16
CA ALA A 52 17.28 7.11 25.13
C ALA A 52 16.64 8.43 24.65
N TRP A 53 15.34 8.42 24.34
CA TRP A 53 14.62 9.60 23.88
C TRP A 53 14.50 10.69 24.96
N ASN A 54 14.28 10.31 26.22
CA ASN A 54 14.29 11.27 27.34
C ASN A 54 15.66 11.93 27.50
N LYS A 55 16.75 11.19 27.26
CA LYS A 55 18.10 11.77 27.31
C LYS A 55 18.35 12.76 26.18
N VAL A 56 17.88 12.47 24.97
CA VAL A 56 17.95 13.39 23.83
C VAL A 56 17.16 14.66 24.11
N ALA A 57 15.97 14.54 24.69
CA ALA A 57 15.10 15.67 25.02
C ALA A 57 15.72 16.66 26.03
N GLU A 58 16.66 16.25 26.86
CA GLU A 58 17.37 17.18 27.77
C GLU A 58 18.11 18.32 27.01
N ALA A 59 18.48 18.09 25.75
CA ALA A 59 19.21 19.06 24.93
C ALA A 59 18.29 20.02 24.13
N TYR A 60 16.98 19.83 24.19
CA TYR A 60 16.01 20.53 23.36
C TYR A 60 14.80 21.02 24.18
N PRO A 61 14.11 22.09 23.75
CA PRO A 61 12.90 22.56 24.44
C PRO A 61 11.69 21.64 24.27
N GLU A 62 11.69 20.76 23.26
CA GLU A 62 10.61 19.83 22.96
C GLU A 62 10.72 18.52 23.78
N SER A 63 9.57 17.86 23.99
CA SER A 63 9.55 16.57 24.68
C SER A 63 10.14 15.43 23.82
N ALA A 64 10.59 14.36 24.49
CA ALA A 64 11.03 13.12 23.87
C ALA A 64 10.08 12.61 22.77
N GLN A 65 8.76 12.64 23.05
CA GLN A 65 7.74 12.23 22.10
C GLN A 65 7.65 13.18 20.90
N SER A 66 7.78 14.49 21.11
CA SER A 66 7.70 15.48 20.05
C SER A 66 8.91 15.41 19.11
N LEU A 67 10.12 15.23 19.65
CA LEU A 67 11.33 15.02 18.87
C LEU A 67 11.27 13.71 18.08
N ARG A 68 10.78 12.63 18.70
CA ARG A 68 10.55 11.35 18.02
C ARG A 68 9.61 11.50 16.84
N ASN A 69 8.44 12.12 17.05
CA ASN A 69 7.48 12.35 15.97
C ASN A 69 8.08 13.21 14.85
N THR A 70 8.89 14.22 15.19
CA THR A 70 9.53 15.10 14.21
C THR A 70 10.57 14.33 13.39
N LEU A 71 11.40 13.52 14.05
CA LEU A 71 12.39 12.69 13.36
C LEU A 71 11.71 11.63 12.51
N ASP A 72 10.68 10.96 13.03
CA ASP A 72 9.92 9.95 12.30
C ASP A 72 9.29 10.57 11.03
N ASN A 73 8.72 11.78 11.13
CA ASN A 73 8.21 12.52 9.97
C ASN A 73 9.31 12.95 8.99
N ALA A 74 10.50 13.31 9.48
CA ALA A 74 11.62 13.75 8.65
C ALA A 74 12.31 12.57 7.93
N VAL A 75 12.36 11.40 8.57
CA VAL A 75 13.03 10.19 8.07
C VAL A 75 12.11 9.33 7.22
N PHE A 76 10.85 9.18 7.63
CA PHE A 76 9.89 8.28 6.97
C PHE A 76 8.86 9.03 6.12
N GLY A 77 8.86 10.36 6.12
CA GLY A 77 7.73 11.14 5.61
C GLY A 77 6.54 11.02 6.57
N LYS A 78 5.56 11.93 6.44
CA LYS A 78 4.35 11.90 7.27
C LYS A 78 3.82 10.47 7.38
N THR A 79 3.58 10.00 8.60
CA THR A 79 2.66 8.89 8.90
C THR A 79 1.20 9.28 8.57
N GLY A 80 0.97 9.96 7.44
CA GLY A 80 -0.31 9.92 6.77
C GLY A 80 -0.39 8.55 6.10
N GLU A 81 -1.61 8.01 5.98
CA GLU A 81 -1.81 6.76 5.24
C GLU A 81 -1.02 6.80 3.92
N PRO A 82 -0.29 5.71 3.58
CA PRO A 82 0.47 5.67 2.34
C PRO A 82 -0.47 6.06 1.19
N GLN A 83 -0.02 7.02 0.37
CA GLN A 83 -0.84 7.55 -0.71
C GLN A 83 -1.16 6.39 -1.67
N LYS A 84 -2.41 5.94 -1.64
CA LYS A 84 -2.85 4.76 -2.39
C LYS A 84 -2.73 5.06 -3.88
N HIS A 85 -2.03 4.20 -4.60
CA HIS A 85 -1.91 4.33 -6.05
C HIS A 85 -3.20 3.89 -6.72
N VAL A 86 -3.57 4.56 -7.81
CA VAL A 86 -4.68 4.14 -8.68
C VAL A 86 -4.15 3.05 -9.60
N MET A 87 -4.63 1.83 -9.40
CA MET A 87 -4.17 0.62 -10.07
C MET A 87 -5.09 0.25 -11.23
N PRO A 88 -4.55 -0.10 -12.41
CA PRO A 88 -5.38 -0.64 -13.48
C PRO A 88 -6.16 -1.87 -13.01
N LYS A 89 -7.41 -1.99 -13.43
CA LYS A 89 -8.33 -3.06 -13.01
C LYS A 89 -7.75 -4.48 -13.14
N PHE A 90 -7.08 -4.77 -14.26
CA PHE A 90 -6.45 -6.09 -14.48
C PHE A 90 -5.29 -6.39 -13.52
N VAL A 91 -4.63 -5.37 -12.95
CA VAL A 91 -3.59 -5.55 -11.93
C VAL A 91 -4.22 -5.73 -10.56
N ALA A 92 -5.28 -4.98 -10.25
CA ALA A 92 -6.05 -5.15 -9.03
C ALA A 92 -6.63 -6.58 -8.92
N GLU A 93 -7.29 -7.06 -9.97
CA GLU A 93 -7.81 -8.43 -10.08
C GLU A 93 -6.73 -9.48 -9.85
N TRP A 94 -5.53 -9.25 -10.40
CA TRP A 94 -4.37 -10.11 -10.15
C TRP A 94 -3.94 -10.10 -8.67
N ILE A 95 -3.82 -8.93 -8.04
CA ILE A 95 -3.42 -8.82 -6.62
C ILE A 95 -4.42 -9.58 -5.74
N GLU A 96 -5.72 -9.41 -5.97
CA GLU A 96 -6.76 -10.12 -5.22
C GLU A 96 -6.66 -11.63 -5.41
N TYR A 97 -6.49 -12.08 -6.66
CA TYR A 97 -6.35 -13.48 -6.99
C TYR A 97 -5.13 -14.11 -6.29
N ALA A 98 -3.96 -13.49 -6.42
CA ALA A 98 -2.72 -13.95 -5.82
C ALA A 98 -2.83 -14.03 -4.28
N LYS A 99 -3.39 -12.98 -3.63
CA LYS A 99 -3.64 -13.00 -2.18
C LYS A 99 -4.61 -14.10 -1.78
N LYS A 100 -5.67 -14.34 -2.55
CA LYS A 100 -6.62 -15.44 -2.31
C LYS A 100 -5.99 -16.83 -2.46
N LYS A 101 -5.00 -16.97 -3.35
CA LYS A 101 -4.20 -18.19 -3.49
C LYS A 101 -3.16 -18.38 -2.39
N GLY A 102 -2.92 -17.35 -1.59
CA GLY A 102 -1.91 -17.37 -0.52
C GLY A 102 -0.50 -17.07 -1.04
N ASP A 103 -0.37 -16.48 -2.22
CA ASP A 103 0.92 -16.11 -2.76
C ASP A 103 1.54 -14.98 -1.93
N SER A 104 2.86 -15.06 -1.77
CA SER A 104 3.63 -13.95 -1.22
C SER A 104 3.86 -12.87 -2.28
N LEU A 105 4.21 -11.66 -1.83
CA LEU A 105 4.61 -10.57 -2.73
C LEU A 105 5.72 -11.01 -3.70
N ALA A 106 6.71 -11.77 -3.24
CA ALA A 106 7.81 -12.24 -4.09
C ALA A 106 7.33 -13.16 -5.22
N ILE A 107 6.29 -13.94 -4.97
CA ILE A 107 5.67 -14.85 -5.94
C ILE A 107 4.80 -14.06 -6.93
N SER A 108 4.08 -13.04 -6.44
CA SER A 108 3.13 -12.28 -7.25
C SER A 108 3.75 -11.38 -8.33
N PHE A 109 5.08 -11.21 -8.32
CA PHE A 109 5.85 -10.58 -9.40
C PHE A 109 5.95 -11.40 -10.69
N LYS A 110 5.53 -12.67 -10.68
CA LYS A 110 5.63 -13.54 -11.86
C LYS A 110 4.27 -14.16 -12.27
N PRO A 111 3.24 -13.33 -12.56
CA PRO A 111 1.89 -13.82 -12.86
C PRO A 111 1.88 -14.84 -14.01
N TRP A 112 2.54 -14.53 -15.12
CA TRP A 112 2.50 -15.40 -16.30
C TRP A 112 3.21 -16.73 -16.01
N ASN A 113 4.39 -16.71 -15.40
CA ASN A 113 5.15 -17.93 -15.14
C ASN A 113 4.39 -18.94 -14.27
N LEU A 114 3.46 -18.48 -13.43
CA LEU A 114 2.73 -19.31 -12.47
C LEU A 114 1.32 -19.68 -12.94
N TYR A 115 0.64 -18.77 -13.64
CA TYR A 115 -0.78 -18.90 -13.96
C TYR A 115 -1.09 -18.78 -15.45
N GLY A 116 -0.07 -18.61 -16.30
CA GLY A 116 -0.21 -18.69 -17.75
C GLY A 116 -0.58 -17.38 -18.43
N VAL A 117 -0.91 -17.49 -19.72
CA VAL A 117 -1.08 -16.36 -20.65
C VAL A 117 -2.20 -15.38 -20.24
N GLU A 118 -3.18 -15.86 -19.47
CA GLU A 118 -4.29 -15.05 -18.94
C GLU A 118 -3.77 -13.82 -18.17
N TYR A 119 -2.65 -13.95 -17.45
CA TYR A 119 -2.06 -12.87 -16.67
C TYR A 119 -0.89 -12.15 -17.37
N SER A 120 -0.69 -12.36 -18.68
CA SER A 120 0.40 -11.72 -19.44
C SER A 120 0.35 -10.19 -19.43
N LYS A 121 -0.86 -9.60 -19.35
CA LYS A 121 -1.05 -8.15 -19.24
C LYS A 121 -0.57 -7.62 -17.88
N ALA A 122 -0.93 -8.31 -16.80
CA ALA A 122 -0.45 -7.99 -15.45
C ALA A 122 1.06 -8.18 -15.35
N ASP A 123 1.61 -9.26 -15.90
CA ASP A 123 3.05 -9.58 -15.91
C ASP A 123 3.87 -8.46 -16.58
N ARG A 124 3.47 -8.03 -17.77
CA ARG A 124 4.12 -6.92 -18.48
C ARG A 124 4.03 -5.61 -17.70
N TRP A 125 2.85 -5.27 -17.19
CA TRP A 125 2.66 -4.03 -16.43
C TRP A 125 3.51 -4.02 -15.16
N ILE A 126 3.54 -5.12 -14.41
CA ILE A 126 4.35 -5.26 -13.20
C ILE A 126 5.84 -5.12 -13.52
N GLY A 127 6.29 -5.68 -14.64
CA GLY A 127 7.68 -5.55 -15.11
C GLY A 127 8.15 -4.09 -15.18
N ASP A 128 7.29 -3.20 -15.68
CA ASP A 128 7.58 -1.77 -15.82
C ASP A 128 7.24 -0.95 -14.55
N ASN A 129 6.46 -1.50 -13.62
CA ASN A 129 5.88 -0.77 -12.47
C ASN A 129 6.13 -1.47 -11.12
N GLN A 130 7.31 -2.07 -10.95
CA GLN A 130 7.60 -2.97 -9.82
C GLN A 130 7.43 -2.31 -8.45
N GLU A 131 7.91 -1.07 -8.28
CA GLU A 131 7.78 -0.33 -7.02
C GLU A 131 6.34 0.03 -6.72
N THR A 132 5.60 0.51 -7.73
CA THR A 132 4.17 0.82 -7.63
C THR A 132 3.36 -0.41 -7.24
N PHE A 133 3.64 -1.55 -7.88
CA PHE A 133 3.01 -2.83 -7.55
C PHE A 133 3.31 -3.26 -6.10
N ALA A 134 4.58 -3.18 -5.67
CA ALA A 134 4.97 -3.53 -4.32
C ALA A 134 4.26 -2.66 -3.27
N ARG A 135 4.18 -1.36 -3.52
CA ARG A 135 3.44 -0.42 -2.66
C ARG A 135 1.97 -0.76 -2.63
N ALA A 136 1.31 -0.92 -3.78
CA ALA A 136 -0.10 -1.32 -3.86
C ALA A 136 -0.37 -2.62 -3.07
N TRP A 137 0.55 -3.59 -3.15
CA TRP A 137 0.41 -4.85 -2.42
C TRP A 137 0.44 -4.68 -0.89
N LEU A 138 1.34 -3.84 -0.38
CA LEU A 138 1.60 -3.64 1.05
C LEU A 138 0.66 -2.62 1.68
N ASP A 139 0.53 -1.48 1.01
CA ASP A 139 -0.10 -0.26 1.48
C ASP A 139 -1.58 -0.16 1.09
N GLY A 140 -2.02 -1.04 0.18
CA GLY A 140 -3.33 -0.96 -0.45
C GLY A 140 -3.34 -0.04 -1.67
N TYR A 141 -4.45 -0.05 -2.39
CA TYR A 141 -4.60 0.69 -3.65
C TYR A 141 -6.06 1.11 -3.88
N GLU A 142 -6.24 2.05 -4.79
CA GLU A 142 -7.53 2.34 -5.41
C GLU A 142 -7.55 1.70 -6.80
N VAL A 143 -8.72 1.29 -7.28
CA VAL A 143 -8.84 0.70 -8.62
C VAL A 143 -9.23 1.79 -9.60
N GLU A 144 -8.54 1.86 -10.74
CA GLU A 144 -8.91 2.68 -11.88
C GLU A 144 -10.35 2.34 -12.26
N LYS A 145 -11.26 3.31 -12.11
CA LYS A 145 -12.65 3.14 -12.48
C LYS A 145 -12.74 3.11 -14.00
N GLU A 146 -13.44 2.12 -14.54
CA GLU A 146 -13.75 2.10 -15.97
C GLU A 146 -14.55 3.35 -16.34
N PRO A 147 -14.21 4.02 -17.47
CA PRO A 147 -15.02 5.13 -17.96
C PRO A 147 -16.42 4.60 -18.25
N LEU A 148 -17.41 5.21 -17.61
CA LEU A 148 -18.81 4.93 -17.87
C LEU A 148 -19.39 6.02 -18.77
N TYR A 149 -20.36 5.63 -19.57
CA TYR A 149 -21.02 6.51 -20.52
C TYR A 149 -22.54 6.43 -20.36
N TYR A 150 -23.20 7.55 -20.61
CA TYR A 150 -24.61 7.57 -20.99
C TYR A 150 -24.71 7.47 -22.51
N VAL A 151 -25.74 6.80 -23.02
CA VAL A 151 -26.03 6.75 -24.46
C VAL A 151 -27.36 7.47 -24.73
N PRO A 152 -27.35 8.80 -24.91
CA PRO A 152 -28.51 9.57 -25.35
C PRO A 152 -28.78 9.34 -26.84
N LEU A 153 -29.91 8.70 -27.15
CA LEU A 153 -30.41 8.50 -28.50
C LEU A 153 -31.38 9.65 -28.84
N PRO A 154 -31.01 10.56 -29.76
CA PRO A 154 -31.84 11.69 -30.12
C PRO A 154 -33.05 11.25 -30.95
N TYR A 155 -34.20 11.88 -30.73
CA TYR A 155 -35.38 11.80 -31.58
C TYR A 155 -36.06 13.16 -31.68
N GLU A 156 -36.73 13.41 -32.80
CA GLU A 156 -37.40 14.69 -33.06
C GLU A 156 -38.86 14.62 -32.64
N VAL A 157 -39.31 15.62 -31.88
CA VAL A 157 -40.68 15.80 -31.43
C VAL A 157 -41.17 17.15 -31.92
N TRP A 158 -42.42 17.21 -32.36
CA TRP A 158 -43.06 18.48 -32.68
C TRP A 158 -43.46 19.22 -31.40
N ASP A 159 -42.96 20.43 -31.20
CA ASP A 159 -43.36 21.31 -30.11
C ASP A 159 -44.52 22.20 -30.60
N GLU A 160 -45.73 21.96 -30.07
CA GLU A 160 -46.92 22.72 -30.47
C GLU A 160 -46.89 24.18 -30.04
N GLU A 161 -46.18 24.52 -28.95
CA GLU A 161 -46.13 25.88 -28.40
C GLU A 161 -45.13 26.75 -29.18
N ALA A 162 -43.95 26.20 -29.47
CA ALA A 162 -42.92 26.88 -30.26
C ALA A 162 -43.13 26.75 -31.78
N ALA A 163 -44.02 25.85 -32.22
CA ALA A 163 -44.28 25.52 -33.63
C ALA A 163 -43.01 25.12 -34.41
N GLU A 164 -42.12 24.38 -33.76
CA GLU A 164 -40.85 23.91 -34.32
C GLU A 164 -40.54 22.46 -33.90
N LEU A 165 -39.59 21.82 -34.59
CA LEU A 165 -39.05 20.53 -34.18
C LEU A 165 -38.07 20.72 -33.03
N LYS A 166 -38.21 19.87 -32.01
CA LYS A 166 -37.36 19.84 -30.84
C LYS A 166 -36.74 18.45 -30.70
N THR A 167 -35.42 18.41 -30.54
CA THR A 167 -34.70 17.18 -30.21
C THR A 167 -34.91 16.82 -28.74
N GLU A 168 -35.44 15.63 -28.50
CA GLU A 168 -35.48 15.00 -27.18
C GLU A 168 -34.62 13.73 -27.16
N TYR A 169 -34.38 13.18 -25.97
CA TYR A 169 -33.46 12.06 -25.80
C TYR A 169 -34.11 10.92 -25.06
N LEU A 170 -33.92 9.72 -25.59
CA LEU A 170 -34.06 8.49 -24.83
C LEU A 170 -32.68 7.96 -24.47
N TYR A 171 -32.58 7.15 -23.43
CA TYR A 171 -31.31 6.65 -22.91
C TYR A 171 -31.29 5.14 -22.96
N LEU A 172 -30.17 4.58 -23.43
CA LEU A 172 -29.91 3.15 -23.37
C LEU A 172 -29.71 2.71 -21.91
N HIS A 173 -30.39 1.65 -21.53
CA HIS A 173 -30.29 0.98 -20.25
C HIS A 173 -30.03 -0.50 -20.48
N TYR A 174 -29.31 -1.11 -19.55
CA TYR A 174 -28.91 -2.52 -19.62
C TYR A 174 -29.35 -3.25 -18.34
N GLU A 175 -29.93 -4.44 -18.48
CA GLU A 175 -30.29 -5.33 -17.38
C GLU A 175 -29.25 -6.42 -17.19
N ILE A 176 -28.48 -6.33 -16.10
CA ILE A 176 -27.31 -7.18 -15.83
C ILE A 176 -27.66 -8.67 -15.77
N THR A 177 -28.88 -9.02 -15.32
CA THR A 177 -29.28 -10.41 -15.10
C THR A 177 -29.83 -11.12 -16.33
N SER A 178 -30.36 -10.38 -17.30
CA SER A 178 -31.02 -10.91 -18.50
C SER A 178 -30.23 -10.65 -19.78
N ASP A 179 -29.17 -9.83 -19.72
CA ASP A 179 -28.42 -9.38 -20.90
C ASP A 179 -29.33 -8.66 -21.92
N GLU A 180 -30.37 -7.97 -21.40
CA GLU A 180 -31.32 -7.21 -22.21
C GLU A 180 -30.99 -5.71 -22.19
N THR A 181 -31.06 -5.07 -23.36
CA THR A 181 -31.06 -3.61 -23.46
C THR A 181 -32.46 -3.04 -23.64
N ARG A 182 -32.76 -1.93 -22.96
CA ARG A 182 -34.00 -1.17 -23.12
C ARG A 182 -33.73 0.33 -23.21
N ILE A 183 -34.68 1.06 -23.78
CA ILE A 183 -34.57 2.49 -24.00
C ILE A 183 -35.62 3.19 -23.13
N PHE A 184 -35.21 4.21 -22.36
CA PHE A 184 -36.09 4.95 -21.46
C PHE A 184 -35.93 6.48 -21.57
N PRO A 185 -36.96 7.29 -21.28
CA PRO A 185 -36.88 8.75 -21.35
C PRO A 185 -36.16 9.38 -20.13
N THR A 186 -35.19 8.68 -19.54
CA THR A 186 -34.44 9.17 -18.37
C THR A 186 -33.04 8.57 -18.34
N LYS A 187 -32.06 9.37 -17.94
CA LYS A 187 -30.70 8.94 -17.64
C LYS A 187 -30.57 8.28 -16.26
N GLU A 188 -31.59 8.39 -15.42
CA GLU A 188 -31.59 7.80 -14.08
C GLU A 188 -31.85 6.29 -14.16
N PRO A 189 -31.15 5.47 -13.36
CA PRO A 189 -31.32 4.03 -13.37
C PRO A 189 -32.75 3.64 -12.98
N ARG A 190 -33.25 2.54 -13.56
CA ARG A 190 -34.55 1.94 -13.20
C ARG A 190 -34.34 0.64 -12.44
N LYS A 191 -35.37 0.17 -11.73
CA LYS A 191 -35.28 -1.10 -10.99
C LYS A 191 -34.93 -2.24 -11.96
N GLY A 192 -33.77 -2.86 -11.76
CA GLY A 192 -33.22 -3.92 -12.63
C GLY A 192 -32.33 -3.42 -13.77
N PHE A 193 -32.29 -2.11 -14.02
CA PHE A 193 -31.60 -1.51 -15.17
C PHE A 193 -30.53 -0.51 -14.74
N VAL A 194 -29.35 -0.61 -15.34
CA VAL A 194 -28.29 0.39 -15.23
C VAL A 194 -28.28 1.28 -16.46
N ALA A 195 -28.04 2.57 -16.26
CA ALA A 195 -27.97 3.58 -17.33
C ALA A 195 -26.54 4.08 -17.62
N LYS A 196 -25.61 3.79 -16.71
CA LYS A 196 -24.17 4.07 -16.86
C LYS A 196 -23.51 2.79 -17.36
N LEU A 197 -22.98 2.81 -18.57
CA LEU A 197 -22.51 1.62 -19.27
C LEU A 197 -21.04 1.79 -19.66
N ASP A 198 -20.25 0.71 -19.59
CA ASP A 198 -18.90 0.70 -20.15
C ASP A 198 -18.94 0.54 -21.69
N GLU A 199 -17.80 0.79 -22.34
CA GLU A 199 -17.67 0.71 -23.80
C GLU A 199 -17.99 -0.68 -24.36
N LEU A 200 -17.60 -1.75 -23.67
CA LEU A 200 -17.82 -3.12 -24.13
C LEU A 200 -19.32 -3.44 -24.14
N THR A 201 -20.03 -3.08 -23.06
CA THR A 201 -21.47 -3.27 -22.92
C THR A 201 -22.25 -2.50 -24.01
N ILE A 202 -21.82 -1.27 -24.34
CA ILE A 202 -22.46 -0.48 -25.40
C ILE A 202 -22.24 -1.15 -26.76
N LYS A 203 -21.01 -1.56 -27.06
CA LYS A 203 -20.66 -2.18 -28.35
C LYS A 203 -21.24 -3.58 -28.53
N SER A 204 -21.38 -4.35 -27.44
CA SER A 204 -22.01 -5.67 -27.48
C SER A 204 -23.51 -5.59 -27.74
N ALA A 205 -24.17 -4.52 -27.24
CA ALA A 205 -25.56 -4.24 -27.53
C ALA A 205 -25.77 -3.86 -28.99
N ASP A 206 -25.08 -2.82 -29.46
CA ASP A 206 -25.02 -2.40 -30.86
C ASP A 206 -23.86 -1.40 -31.05
N GLU A 207 -22.95 -1.67 -31.98
CA GLU A 207 -21.82 -0.76 -32.28
C GLU A 207 -22.29 0.63 -32.74
N ASN A 208 -23.50 0.73 -33.30
CA ASN A 208 -24.10 2.01 -33.72
C ASN A 208 -24.48 2.93 -32.54
N TYR A 209 -24.49 2.42 -31.30
CA TYR A 209 -24.72 3.24 -30.11
C TYR A 209 -23.45 3.97 -29.64
N TRP A 210 -22.27 3.46 -29.97
CA TRP A 210 -21.00 4.05 -29.53
C TRP A 210 -20.80 5.52 -29.94
N PRO A 211 -21.15 5.96 -31.16
CA PRO A 211 -21.07 7.37 -31.55
C PRO A 211 -21.90 8.33 -30.68
N PHE A 212 -22.91 7.83 -29.97
CA PHE A 212 -23.76 8.62 -29.07
C PHE A 212 -23.28 8.61 -27.62
N ALA A 213 -22.22 7.86 -27.28
CA ALA A 213 -21.74 7.71 -25.91
C ALA A 213 -21.17 9.03 -25.36
N VAL A 214 -21.71 9.49 -24.23
CA VAL A 214 -21.28 10.69 -23.50
C VAL A 214 -20.66 10.27 -22.16
N PRO A 215 -19.41 10.64 -21.86
CA PRO A 215 -18.74 10.23 -20.62
C PRO A 215 -19.48 10.77 -19.38
N VAL A 216 -19.56 9.94 -18.35
CA VAL A 216 -20.09 10.33 -17.04
C VAL A 216 -18.98 11.05 -16.28
N GLU A 217 -19.09 12.37 -16.12
CA GLU A 217 -18.18 13.13 -15.27
C GLU A 217 -18.40 12.73 -13.80
N GLU A 218 -17.36 12.23 -13.13
CA GLU A 218 -17.40 12.00 -11.69
C GLU A 218 -17.28 13.35 -10.97
N VAL A 219 -18.36 13.79 -10.32
CA VAL A 219 -18.28 14.91 -9.38
C VAL A 219 -17.44 14.45 -8.19
N VAL A 220 -16.21 14.93 -8.11
CA VAL A 220 -15.34 14.73 -6.95
C VAL A 220 -15.95 15.53 -5.81
N GLU A 221 -16.72 14.87 -4.94
CA GLU A 221 -17.10 15.48 -3.65
C GLU A 221 -15.81 15.63 -2.82
N GLY A 222 -15.37 16.88 -2.67
CA GLY A 222 -14.19 17.27 -1.90
C GLY A 222 -14.45 17.46 -0.42
#